data_AF-A0A0R3PSK1-F1
#
_entry.id   AF-A0A0R3PSK1-F1
#
_cell.length_a   1.000
_cell.length_b   1.000
_cell.length_c   1.000
_cell.angle_alpha   90.00
_cell.angle_beta   90.00
_cell.angle_gamma   90.00
#
_symmetry.space_group_name_H-M   'P 1'
#
loop_
_entity.id
_entity.type
_entity.pdbx_description
1 polymer ?
#
loop_
_entity_poly.entity_id
_entity_poly.type
_entity_poly.pdbx_seq_one_letter_code
_entity_poly.pdbx_strand_id
1 'polypeptide(L)'
;MVRQTTLARIALSVSNFSQKTGFGPNRLYRKGVHFVGTEPDALKYHLLQDKKPGEPYGLQGSNHLLPGVGKVHSKLPVRVYMKKDKVYSWCSCGYSGNQPLCDGSHNSVRIPDLKLKPVRFIPDNDITVWLCNCKQTKNRPFCDGSHKKLVDKKNTSLFD
;
A
#
# COMPACT_ATOMS: atom_id res chain seq x y z
N MET A 1 -61.19 53.16 -7.02
CA MET A 1 -60.23 53.26 -5.91
C MET A 1 -60.67 52.23 -4.87
N VAL A 2 -59.97 51.18 -4.46
CA VAL A 2 -58.57 50.74 -4.52
C VAL A 2 -58.58 49.21 -4.67
N ARG A 3 -57.65 48.68 -5.49
CA ARG A 3 -57.42 47.24 -5.70
C ARG A 3 -57.09 46.56 -4.37
N GLN A 4 -57.94 45.64 -3.90
CA GLN A 4 -57.54 44.70 -2.86
C GLN A 4 -56.80 43.54 -3.53
N THR A 5 -55.48 43.57 -3.44
CA THR A 5 -54.60 42.51 -3.93
C THR A 5 -54.72 41.30 -3.02
N THR A 6 -55.29 40.22 -3.52
CA THR A 6 -55.24 38.91 -2.88
C THR A 6 -53.80 38.39 -2.94
N LEU A 7 -53.09 38.47 -1.81
CA LEU A 7 -51.77 37.84 -1.67
C LEU A 7 -51.97 36.32 -1.68
N ALA A 8 -51.71 35.69 -2.82
CA ALA A 8 -51.62 34.24 -2.92
C ALA A 8 -50.52 33.76 -1.97
N ARG A 9 -50.88 32.95 -0.97
CA ARG A 9 -49.92 32.26 -0.10
C ARG A 9 -49.13 31.28 -0.96
N ILE A 10 -47.96 31.69 -1.41
CA ILE A 10 -46.98 30.79 -2.01
C ILE A 10 -46.48 29.90 -0.88
N ALA A 11 -47.00 28.67 -0.81
CA ALA A 11 -46.39 27.64 0.01
C ALA A 11 -45.01 27.35 -0.59
N LEU A 12 -43.97 27.96 -0.01
CA LEU A 12 -42.59 27.58 -0.29
C LEU A 12 -42.42 26.14 0.19
N SER A 13 -42.57 25.17 -0.70
CA SER A 13 -42.12 23.81 -0.42
C SER A 13 -40.61 23.91 -0.21
N VAL A 14 -40.17 23.75 1.03
CA VAL A 14 -38.75 23.55 1.33
C VAL A 14 -38.40 22.20 0.72
N SER A 15 -38.03 22.21 -0.57
CA SER A 15 -37.44 21.03 -1.18
C SER A 15 -36.14 20.81 -0.42
N ASN A 16 -36.10 19.75 0.39
CA ASN A 16 -34.85 19.30 0.99
C ASN A 16 -33.93 18.95 -0.19
N PHE A 17 -33.05 19.88 -0.54
CA PHE A 17 -32.07 19.68 -1.60
C PHE A 17 -31.28 18.43 -1.23
N SER A 18 -31.41 17.40 -2.07
CA SER A 18 -30.74 16.14 -1.85
C SER A 18 -29.25 16.40 -1.80
N GLN A 19 -28.60 16.12 -0.66
CA GLN A 19 -27.15 16.25 -0.50
C GLN A 19 -26.37 15.19 -1.30
N LYS A 20 -26.98 14.56 -2.30
CA LYS A 20 -26.36 13.53 -3.12
C LYS A 20 -25.52 14.18 -4.22
N THR A 21 -24.25 13.80 -4.32
CA THR A 21 -23.35 14.37 -5.33
C THR A 21 -23.22 13.45 -6.54
N GLY A 22 -23.71 13.89 -7.71
CA GLY A 22 -23.29 13.37 -9.02
C GLY A 22 -24.30 12.52 -9.80
N PHE A 23 -23.94 12.26 -11.06
CA PHE A 23 -24.61 11.33 -11.97
C PHE A 23 -23.72 10.07 -12.14
N GLY A 24 -24.31 8.87 -12.12
CA GLY A 24 -23.58 7.59 -12.22
C GLY A 24 -23.66 6.73 -10.95
N PRO A 25 -22.83 5.67 -10.82
CA PRO A 25 -22.90 4.69 -9.72
C PRO A 25 -22.71 5.31 -8.32
N ASN A 26 -22.24 6.55 -8.25
CA ASN A 26 -22.05 7.31 -7.02
C ASN A 26 -23.25 8.20 -6.62
N ARG A 27 -24.43 8.02 -7.26
CA ARG A 27 -25.65 8.81 -6.99
C ARG A 27 -26.18 8.68 -5.56
N LEU A 28 -25.80 7.65 -4.80
CA LEU A 28 -26.33 7.41 -3.45
C LEU A 28 -25.51 8.04 -2.32
N TYR A 29 -24.32 8.58 -2.59
CA TYR A 29 -23.43 9.12 -1.55
C TYR A 29 -23.81 10.54 -1.13
N ARG A 30 -23.82 10.81 0.20
CA ARG A 30 -24.12 12.13 0.77
C ARG A 30 -22.85 13.01 0.84
N LYS A 31 -23.02 14.31 0.60
CA LYS A 31 -21.99 15.35 0.76
C LYS A 31 -21.43 15.29 2.18
N GLY A 32 -20.12 15.10 2.31
CA GLY A 32 -19.41 15.07 3.61
C GLY A 32 -19.12 13.67 4.19
N VAL A 33 -19.58 12.58 3.58
CA VAL A 33 -19.28 11.21 4.06
C VAL A 33 -17.91 10.72 3.57
N HIS A 34 -17.43 11.27 2.45
CA HIS A 34 -16.05 11.16 2.01
C HIS A 34 -15.60 12.52 1.49
N PHE A 35 -14.66 13.15 2.19
CA PHE A 35 -14.10 14.43 1.79
C PHE A 35 -13.28 14.23 0.51
N VAL A 36 -13.77 14.77 -0.61
CA VAL A 36 -12.98 14.91 -1.83
C VAL A 36 -11.97 16.01 -1.56
N GLY A 37 -10.75 15.64 -1.13
CA GLY A 37 -9.67 16.62 -0.91
C GLY A 37 -8.74 16.34 0.28
N THR A 38 -9.07 15.41 1.18
CA THR A 38 -8.01 14.86 2.04
C THR A 38 -7.35 13.80 1.20
N GLU A 39 -6.19 14.16 0.66
CA GLU A 39 -5.26 13.18 0.13
C GLU A 39 -5.20 12.08 1.18
N PRO A 40 -5.69 10.86 0.88
CA PRO A 40 -5.49 9.74 1.77
C PRO A 40 -4.04 9.77 2.24
N ASP A 41 -3.83 9.75 3.56
CA ASP A 41 -2.52 9.55 4.16
C ASP A 41 -1.76 8.55 3.29
N ALA A 42 -0.51 8.77 2.90
CA ALA A 42 0.15 7.94 1.89
C ALA A 42 0.20 6.45 2.28
N LEU A 43 -0.10 6.12 3.55
CA LEU A 43 -0.32 4.79 4.11
C LEU A 43 -1.77 4.25 4.05
N LYS A 44 -2.77 5.04 3.67
CA LYS A 44 -4.20 4.68 3.54
C LYS A 44 -4.47 3.70 2.39
N TYR A 45 -3.55 3.54 1.45
CA TYR A 45 -3.76 2.68 0.26
C TYR A 45 -3.24 1.25 0.36
N HIS A 46 -2.61 0.85 1.46
CA HIS A 46 -2.32 -0.56 1.69
C HIS A 46 -3.04 -1.02 2.94
N LEU A 47 -4.22 -1.61 2.73
CA LEU A 47 -4.93 -2.41 3.72
C LEU A 47 -4.02 -3.59 4.12
N LEU A 48 -3.16 -3.35 5.10
CA LEU A 48 -2.42 -4.40 5.77
C LEU A 48 -3.45 -5.26 6.49
N GLN A 49 -3.42 -6.54 6.16
CA GLN A 49 -4.32 -7.52 6.78
C GLN A 49 -4.03 -7.60 8.28
N ASP A 50 -5.09 -7.64 9.06
CA ASP A 50 -4.99 -7.98 10.47
C ASP A 50 -4.63 -9.46 10.63
N LYS A 51 -3.87 -9.73 11.68
CA LYS A 51 -3.49 -11.08 12.10
C LYS A 51 -4.74 -11.90 12.43
N LYS A 52 -4.75 -13.18 12.03
CA LYS A 52 -5.82 -14.10 12.42
C LYS A 52 -5.67 -14.55 13.87
N PRO A 53 -6.77 -14.77 14.62
CA PRO A 53 -6.69 -15.32 15.97
C PRO A 53 -6.05 -16.70 15.93
N GLY A 54 -4.92 -16.88 16.64
CA GLY A 54 -4.16 -18.14 16.70
C GLY A 54 -2.94 -18.24 15.78
N GLU A 55 -2.71 -17.28 14.88
CA GLU A 55 -1.45 -17.23 14.13
C GLU A 55 -0.29 -16.90 15.09
N PRO A 56 0.90 -17.52 14.99
CA PRO A 56 2.04 -17.11 15.80
C PRO A 56 2.55 -15.74 15.33
N TYR A 57 3.26 -15.04 16.20
CA TYR A 57 3.99 -13.84 15.78
C TYR A 57 5.35 -14.22 15.16
N GLY A 58 6.04 -13.24 14.61
CA GLY A 58 7.31 -13.38 13.94
C GLY A 58 7.19 -13.78 12.46
N LEU A 59 8.20 -14.51 11.99
CA LEU A 59 8.35 -14.91 10.59
C LEU A 59 7.42 -16.09 10.28
N GLN A 60 6.56 -15.94 9.28
CA GLN A 60 5.58 -16.95 8.92
C GLN A 60 6.06 -17.82 7.75
N GLY A 61 5.89 -19.13 7.90
CA GLY A 61 6.18 -20.13 6.86
C GLY A 61 7.64 -20.23 6.46
N SER A 62 7.90 -20.92 5.34
CA SER A 62 9.26 -21.25 4.85
C SER A 62 9.73 -20.39 3.67
N ASN A 63 8.98 -19.36 3.27
CA ASN A 63 9.29 -18.56 2.08
C ASN A 63 10.66 -17.83 2.17
N HIS A 64 11.17 -17.62 3.38
CA HIS A 64 12.48 -17.03 3.62
C HIS A 64 13.64 -17.96 3.22
N LEU A 65 13.41 -19.28 3.18
CA LEU A 65 14.39 -20.32 2.82
C LEU A 65 14.45 -20.57 1.30
N LEU A 66 13.56 -19.95 0.52
CA LEU A 66 13.50 -20.20 -0.92
C LEU A 66 14.83 -19.82 -1.59
N PRO A 67 15.41 -20.74 -2.40
CA PRO A 67 16.66 -20.48 -3.09
C PRO A 67 16.48 -19.42 -4.18
N GLY A 68 17.58 -18.78 -4.55
CA GLY A 68 17.60 -17.74 -5.58
C GLY A 68 17.24 -16.37 -5.02
N VAL A 69 17.64 -15.32 -5.74
CA VAL A 69 17.53 -13.92 -5.35
C VAL A 69 16.71 -13.14 -6.39
N GLY A 70 15.99 -12.13 -5.94
CA GLY A 70 15.21 -11.27 -6.83
C GLY A 70 16.07 -10.24 -7.56
N LYS A 71 15.42 -9.49 -8.46
CA LYS A 71 16.01 -8.31 -9.11
C LYS A 71 16.32 -7.24 -8.05
N VAL A 72 17.48 -6.60 -8.19
CA VAL A 72 17.85 -5.45 -7.36
C VAL A 72 16.93 -4.27 -7.71
N HIS A 73 16.16 -3.80 -6.72
CA HIS A 73 15.32 -2.61 -6.88
C HIS A 73 16.06 -1.34 -6.48
N SER A 74 16.48 -1.25 -5.21
CA SER A 74 17.40 -0.20 -4.74
C SER A 74 18.47 -0.78 -3.84
N LYS A 75 19.62 -0.10 -3.75
CA LYS A 75 20.71 -0.50 -2.85
C LYS A 75 20.45 -0.12 -1.40
N LEU A 76 19.77 1.00 -1.19
CA LEU A 76 19.50 1.48 0.16
C LEU A 76 18.35 0.67 0.81
N PRO A 77 18.49 0.25 2.06
CA PRO A 77 17.39 -0.35 2.80
C PRO A 77 16.32 0.68 3.11
N VAL A 78 15.09 0.21 3.36
CA VAL A 78 13.96 1.07 3.71
C VAL A 78 13.61 0.87 5.17
N ARG A 79 13.51 1.96 5.92
CA ARG A 79 13.02 1.97 7.30
C ARG A 79 11.49 1.89 7.28
N VAL A 80 10.94 0.88 7.94
CA VAL A 80 9.49 0.65 8.02
C VAL A 80 9.07 0.60 9.47
N TYR A 81 8.06 1.41 9.81
CA TYR A 81 7.36 1.33 11.09
C TYR A 81 6.29 0.26 10.99
N MET A 82 6.44 -0.79 11.79
CA MET A 82 5.51 -1.93 11.84
C MET A 82 4.65 -1.83 13.09
N LYS A 83 3.33 -1.93 12.90
CA LYS A 83 2.35 -1.97 13.98
C LYS A 83 2.08 -3.40 14.41
N LYS A 84 1.84 -3.62 15.69
CA LYS A 84 1.40 -4.89 16.27
C LYS A 84 0.16 -5.42 15.53
N ASP A 85 0.07 -6.75 15.44
CA ASP A 85 -1.07 -7.48 14.86
C ASP A 85 -1.34 -7.19 13.37
N LYS A 86 -0.41 -6.53 12.68
CA LYS A 86 -0.48 -6.33 11.22
C LYS A 86 0.42 -7.31 10.49
N VAL A 87 -0.08 -7.84 9.38
CA VAL A 87 0.68 -8.75 8.53
C VAL A 87 1.44 -7.96 7.47
N TYR A 88 2.76 -8.00 7.55
CA TYR A 88 3.66 -7.42 6.56
C TYR A 88 4.15 -8.49 5.60
N SER A 89 3.92 -8.29 4.31
CA SER A 89 4.43 -9.17 3.25
C SER A 89 5.58 -8.48 2.53
N TRP A 90 6.80 -8.92 2.77
CA TRP A 90 7.99 -8.40 2.10
C TRP A 90 8.15 -8.99 0.70
N CYS A 91 8.48 -8.13 -0.27
CA CYS A 91 8.72 -8.53 -1.65
C CYS A 91 10.11 -9.18 -1.79
N SER A 92 10.15 -10.43 -2.25
CA SER A 92 11.39 -11.17 -2.54
C SER A 92 11.82 -11.08 -4.01
N CYS A 93 10.89 -10.88 -4.94
CA CYS A 93 11.16 -10.92 -6.39
C CYS A 93 11.81 -9.64 -6.94
N GLY A 94 11.60 -8.48 -6.31
CA GLY A 94 12.15 -7.19 -6.75
C GLY A 94 11.28 -6.39 -7.73
N TYR A 95 10.14 -6.94 -8.17
CA TYR A 95 9.27 -6.33 -9.19
C TYR A 95 8.01 -5.64 -8.63
N SER A 96 7.83 -5.61 -7.31
CA SER A 96 6.71 -4.89 -6.70
C SER A 96 6.78 -3.40 -7.06
N GLY A 97 5.62 -2.80 -7.34
CA GLY A 97 5.49 -1.35 -7.45
C GLY A 97 5.50 -0.65 -6.09
N ASN A 98 5.15 -1.36 -5.02
CA ASN A 98 5.09 -0.83 -3.65
C ASN A 98 6.24 -1.35 -2.77
N GLN A 99 7.47 -1.12 -3.20
CA GLN A 99 8.64 -1.57 -2.44
C GLN A 99 8.73 -0.82 -1.11
N PRO A 100 9.03 -1.50 0.02
CA PRO A 100 9.60 -2.85 0.13
C PRO A 100 8.58 -4.00 0.25
N LEU A 101 7.28 -3.69 0.24
CA LEU A 101 6.21 -4.67 0.42
C LEU A 101 5.80 -5.33 -0.90
N CYS A 102 5.11 -6.46 -0.80
CA CYS A 102 4.59 -7.18 -1.94
C CYS A 102 3.18 -6.71 -2.29
N ASP A 103 2.96 -6.47 -3.58
CA ASP A 103 1.72 -6.05 -4.23
C ASP A 103 1.04 -7.21 -4.99
N GLY A 104 1.63 -8.41 -5.01
CA GLY A 104 1.16 -9.55 -5.79
C GLY A 104 1.73 -9.65 -7.21
N SER A 105 2.59 -8.70 -7.63
CA SER A 105 3.16 -8.67 -8.99
C SER A 105 3.94 -9.95 -9.34
N HIS A 106 4.46 -10.69 -8.36
CA HIS A 106 5.15 -11.97 -8.56
C HIS A 106 4.31 -13.05 -9.26
N ASN A 107 2.98 -12.94 -9.27
CA ASN A 107 2.09 -13.87 -10.00
C ASN A 107 1.70 -13.36 -11.39
N SER A 108 2.15 -12.17 -11.80
CA SER A 108 1.79 -11.61 -13.09
C SER A 108 2.58 -12.26 -14.21
N VAL A 109 1.93 -12.45 -15.36
CA VAL A 109 2.53 -13.04 -16.58
C VAL A 109 3.69 -12.20 -17.13
N ARG A 110 3.79 -10.92 -16.74
CA ARG A 110 4.85 -10.00 -17.19
C ARG A 110 6.18 -10.20 -16.45
N ILE A 111 6.19 -10.97 -15.37
CA ILE A 111 7.36 -11.15 -14.51
C ILE A 111 7.90 -12.57 -14.70
N PRO A 112 9.22 -12.76 -14.76
CA PRO A 112 9.80 -14.10 -14.90
C PRO A 112 9.43 -15.01 -13.72
N ASP A 113 9.25 -16.30 -14.02
CA ASP A 113 8.90 -17.34 -13.04
C ASP A 113 10.09 -17.65 -12.11
N LEU A 114 10.30 -16.80 -11.10
CA LEU A 114 11.43 -16.91 -10.17
C LEU A 114 11.23 -17.96 -9.07
N LYS A 115 10.05 -18.61 -8.99
CA LYS A 115 9.62 -19.47 -7.85
C LYS A 115 9.72 -18.80 -6.47
N LEU A 116 9.95 -17.49 -6.43
CA LEU A 116 10.07 -16.70 -5.21
C LEU A 116 8.68 -16.29 -4.73
N LYS A 117 8.43 -16.50 -3.45
CA LYS A 117 7.19 -16.08 -2.78
C LYS A 117 7.49 -14.95 -1.78
N PRO A 118 6.51 -14.07 -1.51
CA PRO A 118 6.68 -13.02 -0.50
C PRO A 118 6.88 -13.61 0.89
N VAL A 119 7.70 -12.94 1.69
CA VAL A 119 8.00 -13.37 3.06
C VAL A 119 7.08 -12.63 4.01
N ARG A 120 6.31 -13.36 4.82
CA ARG A 120 5.34 -12.79 5.75
C ARG A 120 5.95 -12.64 7.13
N PHE A 121 5.73 -11.48 7.74
CA PHE A 121 6.21 -11.14 9.07
C PHE A 121 5.10 -10.45 9.86
N ILE A 122 4.92 -10.87 11.11
CA ILE A 122 3.90 -10.36 12.02
C ILE A 122 4.62 -9.90 13.28
N PRO A 123 4.65 -8.60 13.60
CA PRO A 123 5.36 -8.10 14.77
C PRO A 123 4.56 -8.33 16.06
N ASP A 124 5.26 -8.68 17.14
CA ASP A 124 4.69 -8.79 18.49
C ASP A 124 4.32 -7.44 19.10
N ASN A 125 5.09 -6.40 18.78
CA ASN A 125 4.98 -5.04 19.30
C ASN A 125 5.16 -4.03 18.17
N ASP A 126 4.84 -2.76 18.43
CA ASP A 126 5.13 -1.68 17.50
C ASP A 126 6.65 -1.48 17.40
N ILE A 127 7.24 -1.85 16.26
CA ILE A 127 8.68 -1.87 16.05
C ILE A 127 9.08 -1.16 14.76
N THR A 128 10.23 -0.52 14.77
CA THR A 128 10.84 0.03 13.56
C THR A 128 11.93 -0.91 13.07
N VAL A 129 11.82 -1.38 11.83
CA VAL A 129 12.77 -2.32 11.24
C VAL A 129 13.30 -1.82 9.90
N TRP A 130 14.48 -2.29 9.53
CA TRP A 130 15.09 -2.01 8.23
C TRP A 130 14.87 -3.19 7.29
N LEU A 131 14.03 -3.00 6.28
CA LEU A 131 13.75 -4.02 5.28
C LEU A 131 14.73 -3.92 4.11
N CYS A 132 15.08 -5.09 3.58
CA CYS A 132 15.96 -5.19 2.42
C CYS A 132 15.25 -4.74 1.13
N ASN A 133 15.86 -3.84 0.37
CA ASN A 133 15.35 -3.45 -0.95
C ASN A 133 16.19 -3.97 -2.12
N CYS A 134 17.44 -4.39 -1.86
CA CYS A 134 18.30 -4.96 -2.90
C CYS A 134 17.94 -6.40 -3.25
N LYS A 135 17.20 -7.11 -2.38
CA LYS A 135 16.77 -8.52 -2.52
C LYS A 135 17.92 -9.54 -2.55
N GLN A 136 19.13 -9.09 -2.23
CA GLN A 136 20.37 -9.89 -2.12
C GLN A 136 20.72 -10.25 -0.66
N THR A 137 19.80 -10.00 0.28
CA THR A 137 20.01 -10.34 1.70
C THR A 137 20.00 -11.85 1.90
N LYS A 138 20.89 -12.33 2.77
CA LYS A 138 20.86 -13.70 3.30
C LYS A 138 19.84 -13.85 4.43
N ASN A 139 19.57 -12.76 5.17
CA ASN A 139 18.62 -12.74 6.27
C ASN A 139 17.30 -12.08 5.83
N ARG A 140 16.49 -12.81 5.05
CA ARG A 140 15.19 -12.31 4.58
C ARG A 140 14.20 -12.24 5.75
N PRO A 141 13.45 -11.14 5.94
CA PRO A 141 13.28 -9.95 5.08
C PRO A 141 14.18 -8.74 5.42
N PHE A 142 15.01 -8.87 6.45
CA PHE A 142 15.80 -7.78 7.03
C PHE A 142 17.05 -7.44 6.22
N CYS A 143 17.58 -6.25 6.43
CA CYS A 143 18.84 -5.83 5.84
C CYS A 143 20.03 -6.41 6.62
N ASP A 144 20.92 -7.12 5.94
CA ASP A 144 22.17 -7.70 6.45
C ASP A 144 23.43 -6.92 6.00
N GLY A 145 23.26 -5.81 5.28
CA GLY A 145 24.36 -5.06 4.70
C GLY A 145 24.87 -5.61 3.36
N SER A 146 24.31 -6.69 2.81
CA SER A 146 24.73 -7.28 1.53
C SER A 146 24.63 -6.30 0.35
N HIS A 147 23.79 -5.27 0.48
CA HIS A 147 23.68 -4.20 -0.51
C HIS A 147 24.98 -3.42 -0.76
N LYS A 148 25.90 -3.35 0.22
CA LYS A 148 27.18 -2.64 0.08
C LYS A 148 28.12 -3.30 -0.93
N LYS A 149 27.97 -4.62 -1.14
CA LYS A 149 28.80 -5.40 -2.07
C LYS A 149 28.36 -5.25 -3.53
N LEU A 150 27.21 -4.63 -3.78
CA LEU A 150 26.70 -4.46 -5.14
C LEU A 150 27.39 -3.28 -5.81
N VAL A 151 28.05 -3.54 -6.94
CA VAL A 151 28.66 -2.50 -7.78
C VAL A 151 27.58 -1.85 -8.67
N ASP A 152 27.57 -0.52 -8.77
CA ASP A 152 26.67 0.18 -9.69
C ASP A 152 27.18 0.01 -11.11
N LYS A 153 26.38 -0.64 -11.96
CA LYS A 153 26.66 -0.72 -13.40
C LYS A 153 26.39 0.60 -14.14
N LYS A 154 26.02 1.68 -13.44
CA LYS A 154 25.60 2.95 -14.05
C LYS A 154 26.74 3.97 -14.23
N ASN A 155 27.95 3.65 -13.78
CA ASN A 155 29.12 4.52 -13.98
C ASN A 155 30.00 4.07 -15.16
N THR A 156 29.49 3.20 -16.03
CA THR A 156 30.15 2.88 -17.30
C THR A 156 29.58 3.83 -18.35
N SER A 157 30.39 4.87 -18.62
CA SER A 157 30.37 5.76 -19.79
C SER A 157 29.02 6.32 -20.26
N LEU A 158 28.64 7.47 -19.70
CA LEU A 158 27.77 8.44 -20.39
C LEU A 158 28.61 9.54 -21.10
N PHE A 159 29.94 9.44 -21.04
CA PHE A 159 30.91 10.37 -21.61
C PHE A 159 32.20 9.66 -22.12
N ASP A 160 32.11 8.39 -22.53
CA ASP A 160 33.15 7.79 -23.39
C ASP A 160 32.55 7.52 -24.77
#